data_AF-A0A9Q4L5E2-F1
#
_entry.id   AF-A0A9Q4L5E2-F1
#
_cell.length_a   1.000
_cell.length_b   1.000
_cell.length_c   1.000
_cell.angle_alpha   90.00
_cell.angle_beta   90.00
_cell.angle_gamma   90.00
#
_symmetry.space_group_name_H-M   'P 1'
#
loop_
_entity.id
_entity.type
_entity.pdbx_description
1 polymer ?
#
loop_
_entity_poly.entity_id
_entity_poly.type
_entity_poly.pdbx_seq_one_letter_code
_entity_poly.pdbx_strand_id
1 'polypeptide(L)' 'MLTDRHEDLLVAVALTEFSVHYEQANPELAEQAWYLAADRLVSHDVGPAEAVDAPEIR' A
#
# COMPACT_ATOMS: atom_id res chain seq x y z
N MET A 1 7.35 6.32 18.11
CA MET A 1 6.65 5.05 17.81
C MET A 1 5.60 5.41 16.79
N LEU A 2 5.65 4.78 15.62
CA LEU A 2 4.54 4.86 14.68
C LEU A 2 3.34 4.13 15.29
N THR A 3 2.14 4.59 14.98
CA THR A 3 0.95 3.81 15.31
C THR A 3 0.84 2.64 14.34
N ASP A 4 0.25 1.52 14.76
CA ASP A 4 0.02 0.36 13.88
C ASP A 4 -0.66 0.77 12.56
N ARG A 5 -1.55 1.78 12.63
CA ARG A 5 -2.17 2.42 11.46
C ARG A 5 -1.16 3.06 10.50
N HIS A 6 -0.19 3.82 10.99
CA HIS A 6 0.78 4.48 10.12
C HIS A 6 1.73 3.47 9.46
N GLU A 7 2.13 2.42 10.17
CA GLU A 7 2.95 1.34 9.59
C GLU A 7 2.19 0.60 8.50
N ASP A 8 0.91 0.27 8.71
CA ASP A 8 0.09 -0.37 7.68
C ASP A 8 -0.15 0.51 6.45
N LEU A 9 -0.25 1.82 6.62
CA LEU A 9 -0.34 2.76 5.49
C LEU A 9 0.95 2.82 4.68
N LEU A 10 2.11 2.86 5.34
CA LEU A 10 3.40 2.80 4.65
C LEU A 10 3.57 1.47 3.89
N VAL A 11 3.12 0.37 4.47
CA VAL A 11 3.11 -0.95 3.82
C VAL A 11 2.18 -0.95 2.60
N ALA A 12 0.97 -0.39 2.71
CA ALA A 12 0.04 -0.29 1.59
C ALA A 12 0.62 0.54 0.43
N VAL A 13 1.27 1.67 0.72
CA VAL A 13 1.94 2.51 -0.29
C VAL A 13 3.08 1.74 -0.97
N ALA A 14 3.95 1.09 -0.19
CA ALA A 14 5.06 0.30 -0.74
C ALA A 14 4.59 -0.85 -1.64
N LEU A 15 3.52 -1.55 -1.24
CA LEU A 15 2.92 -2.63 -2.03
C LEU A 15 2.26 -2.10 -3.32
N THR A 16 1.69 -0.91 -3.27
CA THR A 16 1.13 -0.23 -4.45
C THR A 16 2.23 0.18 -5.43
N GLU A 17 3.32 0.74 -4.95
CA GLU A 17 4.48 1.08 -5.80
C GLU A 17 5.09 -0.19 -6.40
N PHE A 18 5.23 -1.23 -5.58
CA PHE A 18 5.74 -2.52 -6.01
C PHE A 18 4.86 -3.16 -7.09
N SER A 19 3.53 -3.13 -6.96
CA SER A 19 2.63 -3.70 -7.97
C SER A 19 2.79 -3.02 -9.33
N VAL A 20 2.87 -1.68 -9.35
CA VAL A 20 3.10 -0.91 -10.58
C VAL A 20 4.46 -1.24 -11.18
N HIS A 21 5.52 -1.34 -10.36
CA HIS A 21 6.87 -1.61 -10.85
C HIS A 21 7.00 -3.01 -11.47
N TYR A 22 6.29 -4.00 -10.92
CA TYR A 22 6.40 -5.40 -11.32
C TYR A 22 5.31 -5.88 -12.28
N GLU A 23 4.35 -5.03 -12.66
CA GLU A 23 3.22 -5.40 -13.53
C GLU A 23 3.68 -6.10 -14.82
N GLN A 24 4.73 -5.59 -15.46
CA GLN A 24 5.24 -6.16 -16.72
C GLN A 24 6.16 -7.36 -16.50
N ALA A 25 6.88 -7.41 -15.38
CA ALA A 25 7.87 -8.45 -15.10
C ALA A 25 7.21 -9.71 -14.52
N ASN A 26 6.18 -9.53 -13.69
CA ASN A 26 5.40 -10.60 -13.08
C ASN A 26 3.98 -10.09 -12.72
N PRO A 27 3.01 -10.21 -13.64
CA PRO A 27 1.65 -9.72 -13.44
C PRO A 27 0.93 -10.35 -12.25
N GLU A 28 1.15 -11.64 -11.99
CA GLU A 28 0.52 -12.37 -10.89
C GLU A 28 1.00 -11.85 -9.53
N LEU A 29 2.31 -11.58 -9.42
CA LEU A 29 2.91 -11.02 -8.23
C LEU A 29 2.47 -9.55 -8.02
N ALA A 30 2.37 -8.78 -9.09
CA ALA A 30 1.85 -7.42 -9.05
C ALA A 30 0.39 -7.39 -8.57
N GLU A 31 -0.46 -8.28 -9.08
CA GLU A 31 -1.85 -8.40 -8.66
C GLU A 31 -1.95 -8.77 -7.16
N GLN A 32 -1.15 -9.73 -6.69
CA GLN A 32 -1.11 -10.10 -5.27
C GLN A 32 -0.68 -8.95 -4.38
N ALA A 33 0.35 -8.19 -4.77
CA ALA A 33 0.78 -7.01 -4.03
C ALA A 33 -0.33 -5.95 -3.98
N TRP A 34 -1.10 -5.80 -5.06
CA TRP A 34 -2.22 -4.87 -5.09
C TRP A 34 -3.34 -5.28 -4.12
N TYR A 35 -3.75 -6.55 -4.11
CA TYR A 35 -4.74 -7.03 -3.13
C TYR A 35 -4.26 -6.86 -1.69
N LEU A 36 -2.97 -7.12 -1.44
CA LEU A 36 -2.40 -6.99 -0.10
C LEU A 36 -2.39 -5.52 0.37
N ALA A 37 -2.10 -4.57 -0.52
CA ALA A 37 -2.20 -3.14 -0.20
C ALA A 37 -3.64 -2.73 0.10
N ALA A 38 -4.60 -3.17 -0.71
CA ALA A 38 -6.01 -2.87 -0.53
C ALA A 38 -6.55 -3.38 0.81
N ASP A 39 -6.17 -4.60 1.21
CA ASP A 39 -6.55 -5.20 2.50
C ASP A 39 -6.07 -4.36 3.70
N ARG A 40 -4.85 -3.81 3.61
CA ARG A 40 -4.31 -2.89 4.62
C ARG A 40 -5.05 -1.55 4.67
N LEU A 41 -5.48 -1.01 3.53
CA LEU A 41 -6.26 0.24 3.50
C LEU A 41 -7.67 0.06 4.07
N VAL A 42 -8.34 -1.03 3.70
CA VAL A 42 -9.69 -1.38 4.21
C VAL A 42 -9.68 -1.59 5.71
N SER A 43 -8.64 -2.22 6.25
CA SER A 43 -8.51 -2.47 7.70
C SER A 43 -8.50 -1.18 8.53
N HIS A 44 -8.13 -0.05 7.94
CA HIS A 44 -8.06 1.26 8.60
C HIS A 44 -9.13 2.26 8.13
N ASP A 45 -10.11 1.81 7.34
CA ASP A 45 -11.16 2.65 6.70
C ASP A 45 -10.57 3.82 5.89
N VAL A 46 -9.41 3.61 5.27
CA VAL A 46 -8.66 4.66 4.58
C VAL A 46 -8.94 4.60 3.08
N GLY A 47 -9.46 5.70 2.54
CA GLY A 47 -9.65 5.86 1.10
C GLY A 47 -8.31 6.05 0.36
N PRO A 48 -8.24 5.77 -0.95
CA PRO A 48 -7.00 5.91 -1.73
C PRO A 48 -6.34 7.30 -1.63
N ALA A 49 -7.13 8.38 -1.55
CA ALA A 49 -6.61 9.73 -1.41
C ALA A 49 -5.94 9.97 -0.05
N GLU A 50 -6.51 9.46 1.03
CA GLU A 50 -5.97 9.60 2.38
C GLU A 50 -4.71 8.76 2.59
N ALA A 51 -4.58 7.62 1.90
CA ALA A 51 -3.38 6.80 1.94
C ALA A 51 -2.16 7.51 1.35
N VAL A 52 -2.36 8.38 0.36
CA VAL A 52 -1.31 9.10 -0.36
C VAL A 52 -0.93 10.42 0.32
N ASP A 53 -1.83 11.02 1.10
CA ASP A 53 -1.56 12.21 1.92
C ASP A 53 -0.95 11.87 3.29
N ALA A 54 -1.05 10.62 3.75
CA ALA A 54 -0.50 10.14 5.01
C ALA A 54 1.05 10.04 5.13
N PRO A 55 1.83 9.77 4.06
CA PRO A 55 3.24 9.46 4.21
C PRO A 55 4.13 10.71 4.24
N GLU A 56 4.58 11.10 5.44
CA GLU A 56 5.87 11.78 5.60
C GLU A 56 6.99 10.74 5.60
N ILE A 57 7.54 10.46 4.41
CA ILE A 57 8.79 9.69 4.29
C ILE A 57 9.96 10.67 4.43
N ARG A 58 10.82 10.46 5.44
CA ARG A 58 12.07 11.20 5.66
C ARG A 58 13.29 10.38 5.27
#